data_AF-A0AAX3CJH4-F1
#
_entry.id   AF-A0AAX3CJH4-F1
#
_cell.length_a   1.000
_cell.length_b   1.000
_cell.length_c   1.000
_cell.angle_alpha   90.00
_cell.angle_beta   90.00
_cell.angle_gamma   90.00
#
_symmetry.space_group_name_H-M   'P 1'
#
loop_
_entity.id
_entity.type
_entity.pdbx_description
1 polymer ?
#
loop_
_entity_poly.entity_id
_entity_poly.type
_entity_poly.pdbx_seq_one_letter_code
_entity_poly.pdbx_strand_id
1 'polypeptide(L)'
;MNTVTINNKQLPAVDYRGQRVVTLAMIDEVHQRPEGTARATFNRNREHFIAGVDYEELGSDVIRTDLPEGTFSKFAPSGIVLFESGYLMLTKPFNDDLAWKVQRELVNCYFRIQRPKSQAELIAEMALLNVEQERRLYQVEEQVETVAEAVENIKRGTMRAGYVGYRQVVAKSGMTDAKCRNLVNAYRIPTDTHEFMTPDGLLSRRAIVEFEPFMKAFRQMMAEAEPRGTRWYHPKMGLFQAIGWGGNHGE
;
A
#
# COMPACT_ATOMS: atom_id res chain seq x y z
N MET A 1 -21.99 -13.69 25.98
CA MET A 1 -20.78 -14.50 26.26
C MET A 1 -19.79 -14.28 25.14
N ASN A 2 -18.51 -14.08 25.45
CA ASN A 2 -17.48 -14.18 24.41
C ASN A 2 -17.41 -15.64 23.95
N THR A 3 -17.33 -15.87 22.64
CA THR A 3 -17.17 -17.20 22.06
C THR A 3 -15.90 -17.24 21.24
N VAL A 4 -15.29 -18.42 21.15
CA VAL A 4 -14.13 -18.71 20.30
C VAL A 4 -14.53 -19.81 19.33
N THR A 5 -14.27 -19.61 18.05
CA THR A 5 -14.56 -20.63 17.05
C THR A 5 -13.48 -21.70 17.07
N ILE A 6 -13.85 -22.94 17.36
CA ILE A 6 -13.00 -24.12 17.35
C ILE A 6 -13.70 -25.18 16.50
N ASN A 7 -13.02 -25.68 15.46
CA ASN A 7 -13.56 -26.68 14.54
C ASN A 7 -14.95 -26.31 13.99
N ASN A 8 -15.11 -25.05 13.55
CA ASN A 8 -16.37 -24.46 13.08
C ASN A 8 -17.51 -24.45 14.11
N LYS A 9 -17.21 -24.68 15.40
CA LYS A 9 -18.18 -24.59 16.49
C LYS A 9 -17.87 -23.41 17.38
N GLN A 10 -18.90 -22.70 17.84
CA GLN A 10 -18.72 -21.59 18.76
C GLN A 10 -18.62 -22.12 20.19
N LEU A 11 -17.41 -22.10 20.72
CA LEU A 11 -17.14 -22.52 22.08
C LEU A 11 -17.25 -21.33 23.03
N PRO A 12 -18.09 -21.39 24.09
CA PRO A 12 -18.17 -20.30 25.06
C PRO A 12 -16.84 -20.16 25.80
N ALA A 13 -16.40 -18.92 25.98
CA ALA A 13 -15.21 -18.59 26.77
C ALA A 13 -15.57 -18.68 28.26
N VAL A 14 -15.16 -19.77 28.92
CA VAL A 14 -15.48 -20.05 30.33
C VAL A 14 -14.23 -19.86 31.16
N ASP A 15 -14.27 -18.94 32.12
CA ASP A 15 -13.18 -18.68 33.04
C ASP A 15 -13.55 -19.17 34.44
N TYR A 16 -12.64 -19.89 35.07
CA TYR A 16 -12.73 -20.29 36.47
C TYR A 16 -11.45 -19.89 37.18
N ARG A 17 -11.57 -19.08 38.25
CA ARG A 17 -10.42 -18.52 39.00
C ARG A 17 -9.36 -17.85 38.11
N GLY A 18 -9.81 -17.14 37.08
CA GLY A 18 -8.93 -16.43 36.15
C GLY A 18 -8.19 -17.32 35.15
N GLN A 19 -8.53 -18.60 35.06
CA GLN A 19 -7.99 -19.52 34.07
C GLN A 19 -9.10 -20.01 33.13
N ARG A 20 -8.75 -20.18 31.86
CA ARG A 20 -9.67 -20.71 30.85
C ARG A 20 -9.89 -22.20 31.12
N VAL A 21 -11.14 -22.61 31.18
CA VAL A 21 -11.52 -24.01 31.39
C VAL A 21 -12.51 -24.50 30.34
N VAL A 22 -12.54 -25.81 30.10
CA VAL A 22 -13.53 -26.47 29.25
C VAL A 22 -14.31 -27.51 30.05
N THR A 23 -15.58 -27.73 29.70
CA THR A 23 -16.37 -28.84 30.24
C THR A 23 -16.18 -30.11 29.41
N LEU A 24 -16.51 -31.26 29.96
CA LEU A 24 -16.50 -32.54 29.23
C LEU A 24 -17.42 -32.50 27.99
N ALA A 25 -18.58 -31.85 28.10
CA ALA A 25 -19.53 -31.72 26.99
C ALA A 25 -18.96 -30.86 25.85
N MET A 26 -18.28 -29.76 26.20
CA MET A 26 -17.58 -28.91 25.22
C MET A 26 -16.51 -29.71 24.45
N ILE A 27 -15.78 -30.59 25.14
CA ILE A 27 -14.77 -31.47 24.52
C ILE A 27 -15.43 -32.45 23.54
N ASP A 28 -16.48 -33.14 23.96
CA ASP A 28 -17.22 -34.07 23.08
C ASP A 28 -17.72 -33.33 21.83
N GLU A 29 -18.25 -32.13 22.03
CA GLU A 29 -18.74 -31.30 20.95
C GLU A 29 -17.64 -30.93 19.95
N VAL A 30 -16.53 -30.31 20.36
CA VAL A 30 -15.50 -29.84 19.42
C VAL A 30 -14.75 -30.97 18.73
N HIS A 31 -14.62 -32.13 19.40
CA HIS A 31 -14.03 -33.34 18.81
C HIS A 31 -15.05 -34.19 18.03
N GLN A 32 -16.31 -33.75 17.92
CA GLN A 32 -17.39 -34.47 17.24
C GLN A 32 -17.57 -35.91 17.76
N ARG A 33 -17.39 -36.11 19.06
CA ARG A 33 -17.58 -37.40 19.72
C ARG A 33 -19.00 -37.50 20.32
N PRO A 34 -19.55 -38.71 20.47
CA PRO A 34 -20.81 -38.89 21.17
C PRO A 34 -20.77 -38.29 22.58
N GLU A 35 -21.89 -37.73 23.02
CA GLU A 35 -22.02 -37.15 24.35
C GLU A 35 -21.63 -38.18 25.44
N GLY A 36 -20.75 -37.77 26.36
CA GLY A 36 -20.26 -38.61 27.45
C GLY A 36 -18.96 -39.34 27.13
N THR A 37 -18.41 -39.24 25.92
CA THR A 37 -17.13 -39.89 25.56
C THR A 37 -15.98 -39.35 26.39
N ALA A 38 -15.88 -38.03 26.53
CA ALA A 38 -14.90 -37.37 27.37
C ALA A 38 -15.07 -37.77 28.84
N ARG A 39 -16.30 -37.86 29.33
CA ARG A 39 -16.58 -38.28 30.72
C ARG A 39 -16.14 -39.71 30.98
N ALA A 40 -16.44 -40.64 30.08
CA ALA A 40 -16.01 -42.03 30.19
C ALA A 40 -14.47 -42.14 30.16
N THR A 41 -13.81 -41.35 29.32
CA THR A 41 -12.34 -41.29 29.20
C THR A 41 -11.71 -40.73 30.47
N PHE A 42 -12.23 -39.62 30.99
CA PHE A 42 -11.79 -39.02 32.25
C PHE A 42 -11.90 -40.02 33.41
N ASN A 43 -13.05 -40.68 33.56
CA ASN A 43 -13.28 -41.63 34.63
C ASN A 43 -12.35 -42.85 34.55
N ARG A 44 -12.09 -43.37 33.35
CA ARG A 44 -11.18 -44.52 33.15
C ARG A 44 -9.75 -44.21 33.56
N ASN A 45 -9.32 -42.97 33.30
CA ASN A 45 -7.94 -42.54 33.51
C ASN A 45 -7.81 -41.62 34.73
N ARG A 46 -8.81 -41.57 35.62
CA ARG A 46 -8.94 -40.56 36.69
C ARG A 46 -7.73 -40.50 37.61
N GLU A 47 -7.08 -41.64 37.84
CA GLU A 47 -5.87 -41.75 38.65
C GLU A 47 -4.66 -40.94 38.12
N HIS A 48 -4.66 -40.59 36.83
CA HIS A 48 -3.60 -39.80 36.21
C HIS A 48 -3.86 -38.29 36.25
N PHE A 49 -5.03 -37.85 36.72
CA PHE A 49 -5.40 -36.44 36.77
C PHE A 49 -5.17 -35.87 38.17
N ILE A 50 -4.63 -34.65 38.23
CA ILE A 50 -4.36 -33.94 39.48
C ILE A 50 -5.42 -32.85 39.67
N ALA A 51 -6.15 -32.91 40.79
CA ALA A 51 -7.15 -31.89 41.13
C ALA A 51 -6.46 -30.53 41.39
N GLY A 52 -7.07 -29.45 40.90
CA GLY A 52 -6.53 -28.08 40.95
C GLY A 52 -5.43 -27.77 39.94
N VAL A 53 -4.93 -28.78 39.22
CA VAL A 53 -3.96 -28.62 38.12
C VAL A 53 -4.60 -28.96 36.79
N ASP A 54 -5.15 -30.17 36.68
CA ASP A 54 -5.74 -30.67 35.44
C ASP A 54 -7.24 -30.44 35.38
N TYR A 55 -7.93 -30.58 36.52
CA TYR A 55 -9.37 -30.44 36.61
C TYR A 55 -9.81 -29.91 37.97
N GLU A 56 -11.05 -29.46 38.05
CA GLU A 56 -11.76 -29.17 39.29
C GLU A 56 -13.16 -29.78 39.25
N GLU A 57 -13.60 -30.35 40.36
CA GLU A 57 -14.98 -30.77 40.56
C GLU A 57 -15.74 -29.67 41.29
N LEU A 58 -16.69 -29.05 40.60
CA LEU A 58 -17.45 -27.91 41.08
C LEU A 58 -18.78 -28.40 41.64
N GLY A 59 -19.13 -27.93 42.84
CA GLY A 59 -20.46 -28.11 43.40
C GLY A 59 -21.50 -27.16 42.77
N SER A 60 -22.77 -27.42 43.04
CA SER A 60 -23.90 -26.63 42.53
C SER A 60 -23.80 -25.13 42.81
N ASP A 61 -23.25 -24.73 43.96
CA ASP A 61 -23.13 -23.30 44.31
C ASP A 61 -22.10 -22.60 43.43
N VAL A 62 -20.92 -23.20 43.24
CA VAL A 62 -19.86 -22.66 42.39
C VAL A 62 -20.32 -22.59 40.93
N ILE A 63 -21.03 -23.61 40.46
CA ILE A 63 -21.61 -23.62 39.11
C ILE A 63 -22.58 -22.46 38.89
N ARG A 64 -23.36 -22.08 39.91
CA ARG A 64 -24.36 -21.02 39.82
C ARG A 64 -23.77 -19.62 39.98
N THR A 65 -22.69 -19.48 40.76
CA THR A 65 -22.16 -18.16 41.15
C THR A 65 -20.92 -17.78 40.35
N ASP A 66 -20.03 -18.74 40.08
CA ASP A 66 -18.68 -18.45 39.56
C ASP A 66 -18.54 -18.75 38.07
N LEU A 67 -19.53 -19.41 37.46
CA LEU A 67 -19.53 -19.76 36.03
C LEU A 67 -20.60 -19.01 35.24
N PRO A 68 -20.36 -18.74 33.93
CA PRO A 68 -21.37 -18.16 33.06
C PRO A 68 -22.62 -19.06 32.90
N GLU A 69 -23.81 -18.46 32.83
CA GLU A 69 -25.10 -19.16 32.74
C GLU A 69 -25.18 -20.10 31.52
N GLY A 70 -25.47 -21.38 31.72
CA GLY A 70 -25.54 -22.36 30.62
C GLY A 70 -24.24 -23.13 30.38
N THR A 71 -23.15 -22.83 31.12
CA THR A 71 -21.96 -23.71 31.16
C THR A 71 -22.31 -25.11 31.65
N PHE A 72 -23.19 -25.19 32.65
CA PHE A 72 -23.86 -26.39 33.13
C PHE A 72 -25.35 -26.11 33.29
N SER A 73 -26.15 -27.17 33.43
CA SER A 73 -27.54 -27.03 33.89
C SER A 73 -27.59 -26.34 35.25
N LYS A 74 -28.51 -25.38 35.43
CA LYS A 74 -28.75 -24.72 36.73
C LYS A 74 -29.15 -25.68 37.86
N PHE A 75 -29.55 -26.91 37.50
CA PHE A 75 -29.91 -27.99 38.43
C PHE A 75 -28.81 -29.07 38.55
N ALA A 76 -27.64 -28.86 37.93
CA ALA A 76 -26.54 -29.81 38.05
C ALA A 76 -26.04 -29.85 39.50
N PRO A 77 -26.01 -31.04 40.14
CA PRO A 77 -25.51 -31.16 41.52
C PRO A 77 -23.99 -30.94 41.59
N SER A 78 -23.28 -31.32 40.53
CA SER A 78 -21.84 -31.07 40.35
C SER A 78 -21.46 -31.06 38.87
N GLY A 79 -20.25 -30.61 38.58
CA GLY A 79 -19.71 -30.48 37.22
C GLY A 79 -18.19 -30.54 37.22
N ILE A 80 -17.61 -31.11 36.17
CA ILE A 80 -16.15 -31.19 36.00
C ILE A 80 -15.72 -30.19 34.94
N VAL A 81 -14.77 -29.35 35.31
CA VAL A 81 -14.06 -28.45 34.39
C VAL A 81 -12.61 -28.88 34.28
N LEU A 82 -12.03 -28.77 33.08
CA LEU A 82 -10.64 -29.08 32.82
C LEU A 82 -9.88 -27.81 32.46
N PHE A 83 -8.70 -27.65 33.07
CA PHE A 83 -7.71 -26.66 32.66
C PHE A 83 -6.96 -27.16 31.41
N GLU A 84 -6.05 -26.34 30.88
CA GLU A 84 -5.28 -26.67 29.67
C GLU A 84 -4.58 -28.04 29.78
N SER A 85 -3.88 -28.31 30.88
CA SER A 85 -3.16 -29.57 31.08
C SER A 85 -4.09 -30.78 31.15
N GLY A 86 -5.23 -30.65 31.83
CA GLY A 86 -6.22 -31.72 31.91
C GLY A 86 -6.90 -32.01 30.58
N TYR A 87 -7.19 -30.98 29.78
CA TYR A 87 -7.65 -31.18 28.42
C TYR A 87 -6.63 -31.99 27.58
N LEU A 88 -5.35 -31.65 27.66
CA LEU A 88 -4.28 -32.38 26.97
C LEU A 88 -4.16 -33.83 27.45
N MET A 89 -4.26 -34.07 28.76
CA MET A 89 -4.24 -35.41 29.34
C MET A 89 -5.46 -36.24 28.91
N LEU A 90 -6.65 -35.65 28.88
CA LEU A 90 -7.89 -36.32 28.50
C LEU A 90 -7.90 -36.71 27.01
N THR A 91 -7.41 -35.83 26.16
CA THR A 91 -7.39 -36.02 24.70
C THR A 91 -6.20 -36.84 24.21
N LYS A 92 -5.26 -37.20 25.09
CA LYS A 92 -4.09 -38.05 24.75
C LYS A 92 -4.46 -39.36 24.03
N PRO A 93 -5.58 -40.06 24.34
CA PRO A 93 -6.02 -41.24 23.61
C PRO A 93 -6.70 -40.95 22.26
N PHE A 94 -7.00 -39.69 21.93
CA PHE A 94 -7.66 -39.31 20.69
C PHE A 94 -6.60 -39.24 19.58
N ASN A 95 -6.45 -40.34 18.84
CA ASN A 95 -5.40 -40.47 17.83
C ASN A 95 -5.95 -40.41 16.40
N ASP A 96 -6.71 -39.36 16.10
CA ASP A 96 -7.33 -39.11 14.80
C ASP A 96 -6.99 -37.70 14.29
N ASP A 97 -7.01 -37.49 12.97
CA ASP A 97 -6.62 -36.21 12.35
C ASP A 97 -7.42 -35.01 12.86
N LEU A 98 -8.70 -35.24 13.20
CA LEU A 98 -9.56 -34.20 13.74
C LEU A 98 -9.09 -33.78 15.13
N ALA A 99 -8.75 -34.73 16.00
CA ALA A 99 -8.26 -34.45 17.33
C ALA A 99 -6.97 -33.61 17.32
N TRP A 100 -6.04 -33.91 16.40
CA TRP A 100 -4.83 -33.10 16.20
C TRP A 100 -5.14 -31.65 15.83
N LYS A 101 -6.11 -31.44 14.93
CA LYS A 101 -6.55 -30.10 14.52
C LYS A 101 -7.20 -29.35 15.69
N VAL A 102 -8.15 -29.99 16.36
CA VAL A 102 -8.90 -29.42 17.49
C VAL A 102 -7.98 -29.06 18.65
N GLN A 103 -7.02 -29.94 19.00
CA GLN A 103 -6.02 -29.68 20.03
C GLN A 103 -5.22 -28.41 19.73
N ARG A 104 -4.73 -28.28 18.49
CA ARG A 104 -3.95 -27.11 18.07
C ARG A 104 -4.78 -25.83 18.15
N GLU A 105 -6.03 -25.87 17.72
CA GLU A 105 -6.93 -24.71 17.79
C GLU A 105 -7.26 -24.34 19.24
N LEU A 106 -7.59 -25.31 20.11
CA LEU A 106 -7.92 -25.05 21.51
C LEU A 106 -6.73 -24.46 22.28
N VAL A 107 -5.53 -25.05 22.14
CA VAL A 107 -4.33 -24.54 22.81
C VAL A 107 -4.01 -23.13 22.33
N ASN A 108 -4.02 -22.89 21.02
CA ASN A 108 -3.58 -21.61 20.48
C ASN A 108 -4.60 -20.47 20.66
N CYS A 109 -5.89 -20.79 20.58
CA CYS A 109 -6.94 -19.77 20.49
C CYS A 109 -7.84 -19.70 21.73
N TYR A 110 -7.98 -20.79 22.48
CA TYR A 110 -8.89 -20.84 23.65
C TYR A 110 -8.14 -20.70 24.97
N PHE A 111 -7.21 -21.61 25.25
CA PHE A 111 -6.49 -21.66 26.54
C PHE A 111 -5.47 -20.52 26.69
N ARG A 112 -4.86 -20.07 25.59
CA ARG A 112 -4.04 -18.86 25.57
C ARG A 112 -4.92 -17.62 25.75
N ILE A 113 -5.20 -17.28 27.01
CA ILE A 113 -5.71 -15.97 27.36
C ILE A 113 -4.61 -14.97 27.01
N GLN A 114 -4.81 -14.18 25.94
CA GLN A 114 -4.01 -12.98 25.76
C GLN A 114 -4.26 -12.09 26.96
N ARG A 115 -3.27 -11.96 27.84
CA ARG A 115 -3.34 -10.93 28.89
C ARG A 115 -3.45 -9.59 28.17
N PRO A 116 -4.35 -8.69 28.60
CA PRO A 116 -4.35 -7.33 28.09
C PRO A 116 -2.93 -6.79 28.30
N LYS A 117 -2.30 -6.36 27.20
CA LYS A 117 -0.94 -5.83 27.23
C LYS A 117 -0.86 -4.74 28.29
N SER A 118 0.18 -4.79 29.11
CA SER A 118 0.43 -3.71 30.06
C SER A 118 0.62 -2.39 29.30
N GLN A 119 0.40 -1.26 29.97
CA GLN A 119 0.63 0.05 29.37
C GLN A 119 2.06 0.18 28.81
N ALA A 120 3.05 -0.42 29.50
CA ALA A 120 4.44 -0.43 29.05
C ALA A 120 4.64 -1.24 27.76
N GLU A 121 4.02 -2.41 27.64
CA GLU A 121 4.08 -3.24 26.43
C GLU A 121 3.43 -2.53 25.24
N LEU A 122 2.30 -1.84 25.47
CA LEU A 122 1.61 -1.10 24.43
C LEU A 122 2.46 0.09 23.91
N ILE A 123 3.12 0.81 24.81
CA ILE A 123 4.03 1.91 24.44
C ILE A 123 5.22 1.38 23.65
N ALA A 124 5.82 0.27 24.07
CA ALA A 124 6.94 -0.34 23.37
C ALA A 124 6.56 -0.77 21.94
N GLU A 125 5.38 -1.38 21.78
CA GLU A 125 4.87 -1.78 20.47
C GLU A 125 4.55 -0.57 19.59
N MET A 126 3.92 0.47 20.15
CA MET A 126 3.63 1.70 19.41
C MET A 126 4.91 2.42 18.99
N ALA A 127 5.95 2.43 19.84
CA ALA A 127 7.25 3.00 19.50
C ALA A 127 7.92 2.24 18.33
N LEU A 128 7.88 0.90 18.35
CA LEU A 128 8.40 0.08 17.25
C LEU A 128 7.66 0.33 15.94
N LEU A 129 6.32 0.38 15.99
CA LEU A 129 5.50 0.68 14.82
C LEU A 129 5.78 2.07 14.25
N ASN A 130 5.98 3.08 15.11
CA ASN A 130 6.33 4.42 14.68
C ASN A 130 7.68 4.46 13.95
N VAL A 131 8.70 3.75 14.46
CA VAL A 131 10.01 3.66 13.78
C VAL A 131 9.88 3.01 12.40
N GLU A 132 9.07 1.96 12.28
CA GLU A 132 8.80 1.35 10.97
C GLU A 132 8.06 2.29 10.03
N GLN A 133 7.08 3.05 10.56
CA GLN A 133 6.34 4.03 9.78
C GLN A 133 7.25 5.17 9.30
N GLU A 134 8.16 5.68 10.13
CA GLU A 134 9.17 6.67 9.73
C GLU A 134 10.04 6.14 8.59
N ARG A 135 10.51 4.90 8.68
CA ARG A 135 11.29 4.27 7.58
C ARG A 135 10.50 4.18 6.28
N ARG A 136 9.20 3.85 6.36
CA ARG A 136 8.32 3.83 5.19
C ARG A 136 8.11 5.23 4.62
N LEU A 137 7.96 6.24 5.49
CA LEU A 137 7.83 7.64 5.06
C LEU A 137 9.07 8.10 4.30
N TYR A 138 10.28 7.82 4.79
CA TYR A 138 11.52 8.13 4.07
C TYR A 138 11.58 7.48 2.67
N GLN A 139 11.17 6.21 2.54
CA GLN A 139 11.13 5.55 1.22
C GLN A 139 10.08 6.16 0.29
N VAL A 140 8.93 6.56 0.83
CA VAL A 140 7.88 7.23 0.04
C VAL A 140 8.35 8.62 -0.41
N GLU A 141 9.02 9.38 0.46
CA GLU A 141 9.60 10.68 0.12
C GLU A 141 10.61 10.58 -1.04
N GLU A 142 11.52 9.59 -0.99
CA GLU A 142 12.46 9.32 -2.09
C GLU A 142 11.73 9.00 -3.40
N GLN A 143 10.69 8.16 -3.35
CA GLN A 143 9.88 7.86 -4.53
C GLN A 143 9.16 9.10 -5.07
N VAL A 144 8.64 9.97 -4.20
CA VAL A 144 7.99 11.22 -4.62
C VAL A 144 8.98 12.14 -5.33
N GLU A 145 10.23 12.23 -4.86
CA GLU A 145 11.28 13.00 -5.52
C GLU A 145 11.55 12.47 -6.94
N THR A 146 11.74 11.17 -7.11
CA THR A 146 11.95 10.57 -8.44
C THR A 146 10.74 10.76 -9.37
N VAL A 147 9.51 10.67 -8.85
CA VAL A 147 8.30 10.93 -9.62
C VAL A 147 8.19 12.40 -9.99
N ALA A 148 8.56 13.32 -9.08
CA ALA A 148 8.56 14.75 -9.37
C ALA A 148 9.54 15.09 -10.51
N GLU A 149 10.74 14.51 -10.49
CA GLU A 149 11.71 14.63 -11.59
C GLU A 149 11.17 14.06 -12.90
N ALA A 150 10.55 12.87 -12.87
CA ALA A 150 9.93 12.27 -14.05
C ALA A 150 8.79 13.15 -14.61
N VAL A 151 7.97 13.73 -13.73
CA VAL A 151 6.91 14.68 -14.11
C VAL A 151 7.50 15.96 -14.69
N GLU A 152 8.58 16.50 -14.14
CA GLU A 152 9.28 17.64 -14.74
C GLU A 152 9.83 17.31 -16.13
N ASN A 153 10.45 16.14 -16.30
CA ASN A 153 10.97 15.68 -17.58
C ASN A 153 9.86 15.48 -18.62
N ILE A 154 8.69 14.96 -18.22
CA ILE A 154 7.50 14.85 -19.07
C ILE A 154 6.93 16.24 -19.41
N LYS A 155 6.82 17.14 -18.42
CA LYS A 155 6.30 18.51 -18.60
C LYS A 155 7.15 19.33 -19.55
N ARG A 156 8.48 19.20 -19.47
CA ARG A 156 9.40 19.89 -20.38
C ARG A 156 9.28 19.36 -21.81
N GLY A 157 8.80 18.12 -21.97
CA GLY A 157 8.83 17.37 -23.20
C GLY A 157 10.29 17.15 -23.61
N THR A 158 10.67 15.94 -23.99
CA THR A 158 11.99 15.72 -24.57
C THR A 158 12.06 16.36 -25.96
N MET A 159 12.19 17.69 -26.03
CA MET A 159 12.54 18.39 -27.26
C MET A 159 13.89 17.84 -27.70
N ARG A 160 13.93 17.28 -28.91
CA ARG A 160 15.16 16.75 -29.50
C ARG A 160 16.26 17.82 -29.39
N ALA A 161 17.42 17.43 -28.88
CA ALA A 161 18.54 18.34 -28.69
C ALA A 161 18.83 19.10 -30.00
N GLY A 162 18.97 20.43 -29.93
CA GLY A 162 19.18 21.30 -31.08
C GLY A 162 17.91 21.85 -31.76
N TYR A 163 16.73 21.34 -31.41
CA TYR A 163 15.46 21.85 -31.95
C TYR A 163 14.79 22.85 -31.01
N VAL A 164 14.15 23.86 -31.59
CA VAL A 164 13.45 24.93 -30.86
C VAL A 164 12.08 25.21 -31.47
N GLY A 165 11.17 25.76 -30.67
CA GLY A 165 9.86 26.20 -31.16
C GLY A 165 9.93 27.51 -31.96
N TYR A 166 8.95 27.73 -32.84
CA TYR A 166 8.91 28.92 -33.71
C TYR A 166 8.93 30.26 -32.95
N ARG A 167 8.35 30.32 -31.75
CA ARG A 167 8.43 31.53 -30.89
C ARG A 167 9.87 31.94 -30.58
N GLN A 168 10.78 30.98 -30.41
CA GLN A 168 12.18 31.25 -30.08
C GLN A 168 12.95 31.80 -31.28
N VAL A 169 12.75 31.24 -32.48
CA VAL A 169 13.39 31.75 -33.71
C VAL A 169 12.83 33.10 -34.13
N VAL A 170 11.54 33.37 -33.89
CA VAL A 170 10.94 34.70 -34.05
C VAL A 170 11.65 35.72 -33.15
N ALA A 171 11.80 35.40 -31.87
CA ALA A 171 12.49 36.27 -30.92
C ALA A 171 13.97 36.51 -31.28
N LYS A 172 14.65 35.50 -31.83
CA LYS A 172 16.08 35.58 -32.19
C LYS A 172 16.36 36.24 -33.54
N SER A 173 15.44 36.11 -34.51
CA SER A 173 15.59 36.71 -35.85
C SER A 173 14.92 38.08 -35.98
N GLY A 174 13.98 38.40 -35.09
CA GLY A 174 13.15 39.60 -35.19
C GLY A 174 12.18 39.58 -36.38
N MET A 175 12.04 38.43 -37.06
CA MET A 175 11.08 38.24 -38.16
C MET A 175 9.73 37.75 -37.63
N THR A 176 8.68 37.95 -38.41
CA THR A 176 7.37 37.35 -38.10
C THR A 176 7.41 35.82 -38.24
N ASP A 177 6.52 35.13 -37.53
CA ASP A 177 6.42 33.66 -37.58
C ASP A 177 6.25 33.13 -39.01
N ALA A 178 5.38 33.77 -39.81
CA ALA A 178 5.19 33.43 -41.21
C ALA A 178 6.49 33.55 -42.03
N LYS A 179 7.32 34.57 -41.76
CA LYS A 179 8.62 34.74 -42.43
C LYS A 179 9.64 33.71 -41.96
N CYS A 180 9.65 33.36 -40.67
CA CYS A 180 10.47 32.25 -40.18
C CYS A 180 10.11 30.94 -40.90
N ARG A 181 8.82 30.64 -41.09
CA ARG A 181 8.37 29.45 -41.85
C ARG A 181 8.77 29.51 -43.33
N ASN A 182 8.67 30.68 -43.95
CA ASN A 182 9.12 30.85 -45.33
C ASN A 182 10.63 30.61 -45.48
N LEU A 183 11.45 31.09 -44.53
CA LEU A 183 12.89 30.84 -44.53
C LEU A 183 13.17 29.34 -44.42
N VAL A 184 12.50 28.66 -43.49
CA VAL A 184 12.60 27.21 -43.30
C VAL A 184 12.32 26.46 -44.60
N ASN A 185 11.23 26.81 -45.29
CA ASN A 185 10.87 26.19 -46.56
C ASN A 185 11.87 26.53 -47.69
N ALA A 186 12.30 27.80 -47.79
CA ALA A 186 13.18 28.26 -48.86
C ALA A 186 14.61 27.69 -48.77
N TYR A 187 15.09 27.41 -47.55
CA TYR A 187 16.42 26.86 -47.29
C TYR A 187 16.41 25.38 -46.90
N ARG A 188 15.23 24.74 -46.94
CA ARG A 188 15.02 23.32 -46.58
C ARG A 188 15.62 22.96 -45.21
N ILE A 189 15.36 23.81 -44.23
CA ILE A 189 15.84 23.62 -42.86
C ILE A 189 15.06 22.45 -42.22
N PRO A 190 15.72 21.50 -41.53
CA PRO A 190 15.05 20.41 -40.86
C PRO A 190 14.00 20.89 -39.85
N THR A 191 12.80 20.33 -39.95
CA THR A 191 11.69 20.53 -39.01
C THR A 191 11.25 19.21 -38.41
N ASP A 192 10.59 19.29 -37.26
CA ASP A 192 9.99 18.15 -36.59
C ASP A 192 8.72 18.60 -35.85
N THR A 193 7.96 17.65 -35.30
CA THR A 193 6.78 17.91 -34.48
C THR A 193 7.04 17.49 -33.04
N HIS A 194 6.89 18.43 -32.11
CA HIS A 194 7.03 18.16 -30.69
C HIS A 194 5.67 18.02 -30.02
N GLU A 195 5.46 16.91 -29.32
CA GLU A 195 4.29 16.64 -28.49
C GLU A 195 4.55 17.10 -27.06
N PHE A 196 3.59 17.81 -26.46
CA PHE A 196 3.67 18.30 -25.08
C PHE A 196 2.28 18.37 -24.43
N MET A 197 2.24 18.32 -23.11
CA MET A 197 1.01 18.47 -22.34
C MET A 197 0.71 19.95 -22.08
N THR A 198 -0.51 20.41 -22.36
CA THR A 198 -0.96 21.75 -21.95
C THR A 198 -1.20 21.80 -20.43
N PRO A 199 -1.26 23.00 -19.82
CA PRO A 199 -1.56 23.14 -18.38
C PRO A 199 -2.87 22.45 -17.94
N ASP A 200 -3.85 22.34 -18.84
CA ASP A 200 -5.14 21.67 -18.60
C ASP A 200 -5.09 20.14 -18.83
N GLY A 201 -3.90 19.58 -19.08
CA GLY A 201 -3.69 18.14 -19.24
C GLY A 201 -4.03 17.58 -20.62
N LEU A 202 -4.17 18.42 -21.65
CA LEU A 202 -4.41 17.96 -23.03
C LEU A 202 -3.10 17.74 -23.78
N LEU A 203 -2.99 16.63 -24.51
CA LEU A 203 -1.88 16.39 -25.42
C LEU A 203 -1.99 17.36 -26.61
N SER A 204 -0.95 18.17 -26.82
CA SER A 204 -0.87 19.13 -27.92
C SER A 204 0.41 18.94 -28.73
N ARG A 205 0.43 19.47 -29.94
CA ARG A 205 1.54 19.35 -30.89
C ARG A 205 1.96 20.73 -31.36
N ARG A 206 3.27 20.95 -31.48
CA ARG A 206 3.83 22.16 -32.10
C ARG A 206 4.94 21.81 -33.08
N ALA A 207 5.04 22.58 -34.17
CA ALA A 207 6.17 22.49 -35.07
C ALA A 207 7.44 23.05 -34.39
N ILE A 208 8.55 22.34 -34.56
CA ILE A 208 9.89 22.73 -34.11
C ILE A 208 10.85 22.73 -35.29
N VAL A 209 11.94 23.48 -35.15
CA VAL A 209 12.96 23.67 -36.19
C VAL A 209 14.35 23.57 -35.57
N GLU A 210 15.30 23.03 -36.32
CA GLU A 210 16.70 22.95 -35.87
C GLU A 210 17.32 24.36 -35.81
N PHE A 211 17.82 24.75 -34.63
CA PHE A 211 18.17 26.15 -34.34
C PHE A 211 19.40 26.64 -35.11
N GLU A 212 20.48 25.86 -35.11
CA GLU A 212 21.73 26.23 -35.75
C GLU A 212 21.59 26.38 -37.27
N PRO A 213 21.00 25.41 -38.01
CA PRO A 213 20.72 25.58 -39.43
C PRO A 213 19.81 26.76 -39.74
N PHE A 214 18.78 27.00 -38.90
CA PHE A 214 17.91 28.15 -39.04
C PHE A 214 18.71 29.47 -38.96
N MET A 215 19.52 29.63 -37.91
CA MET A 215 20.29 30.86 -37.71
C MET A 215 21.36 31.05 -38.79
N LYS A 216 21.97 29.96 -39.27
CA LYS A 216 22.91 30.00 -40.41
C LYS A 216 22.22 30.49 -41.68
N ALA A 217 21.07 29.92 -42.03
CA ALA A 217 20.29 30.34 -43.20
C ALA A 217 19.79 31.79 -43.07
N PHE A 218 19.36 32.19 -41.87
CA PHE A 218 18.93 33.56 -41.59
C PHE A 218 20.07 34.56 -41.82
N ARG A 219 21.25 34.31 -41.25
CA ARG A 219 22.42 35.19 -41.45
C ARG A 219 22.83 35.26 -42.92
N GLN A 220 22.80 34.14 -43.63
CA GLN A 220 23.08 34.10 -45.07
C GLN A 220 22.06 34.93 -45.87
N MET A 221 20.77 34.67 -45.66
CA MET A 221 19.68 35.40 -46.32
C MET A 221 19.79 36.91 -46.06
N MET A 222 20.09 37.31 -44.83
CA MET A 222 20.24 38.72 -44.49
C MET A 222 21.48 39.37 -45.11
N ALA A 223 22.57 38.62 -45.33
CA ALA A 223 23.75 39.13 -46.03
C ALA A 223 23.48 39.39 -47.52
N GLU A 224 22.54 38.65 -48.12
CA GLU A 224 22.10 38.78 -49.51
C GLU A 224 20.90 39.74 -49.68
N ALA A 225 20.32 40.24 -48.57
CA ALA A 225 19.11 41.05 -48.60
C ALA A 225 19.41 42.54 -48.84
N GLU A 226 18.59 43.17 -49.69
CA GLU A 226 18.67 44.60 -49.97
C GLU A 226 17.84 45.40 -48.94
N PRO A 227 18.41 46.43 -48.30
CA PRO A 227 17.66 47.30 -47.40
C PRO A 227 16.66 48.17 -48.18
N ARG A 228 15.43 48.27 -47.67
CA ARG A 228 14.34 49.09 -48.20
C ARG A 228 13.61 49.81 -47.05
N GLY A 229 14.24 50.86 -46.53
CA GLY A 229 13.74 51.61 -45.38
C GLY A 229 13.74 50.76 -44.11
N THR A 230 12.59 50.60 -43.47
CA THR A 230 12.43 49.74 -42.27
C THR A 230 12.27 48.25 -42.61
N ARG A 231 12.36 47.89 -43.88
CA ARG A 231 12.15 46.53 -44.41
C ARG A 231 13.35 46.09 -45.25
N TRP A 232 13.38 44.80 -45.55
CA TRP A 232 14.41 44.14 -46.36
C TRP A 232 13.74 43.39 -47.51
N TYR A 233 14.39 43.38 -48.67
CA TYR A 233 13.97 42.61 -49.82
C TYR A 233 14.98 41.51 -50.13
N HIS A 234 14.51 40.29 -50.34
CA HIS A 234 15.34 39.18 -50.81
C HIS A 234 14.56 38.33 -51.82
N PRO A 235 15.17 37.85 -52.92
CA PRO A 235 14.45 37.15 -54.00
C PRO A 235 13.62 35.95 -53.53
N LYS A 236 14.12 35.18 -52.56
CA LYS A 236 13.42 34.01 -52.00
C LYS A 236 12.38 34.35 -50.92
N MET A 237 12.37 35.58 -50.41
CA MET A 237 11.64 35.96 -49.19
C MET A 237 10.69 37.15 -49.39
N GLY A 238 10.76 37.80 -50.56
CA GLY A 238 10.05 39.03 -50.86
C GLY A 238 10.44 40.14 -49.89
N LEU A 239 9.49 41.05 -49.62
CA LEU A 239 9.66 42.10 -48.61
C LEU A 239 9.37 41.55 -47.21
N PHE A 240 10.24 41.82 -46.24
CA PHE A 240 10.09 41.38 -44.85
C PHE A 240 10.75 42.37 -43.86
N GLN A 241 10.55 42.15 -42.56
CA GLN A 241 11.18 42.92 -41.49
C GLN A 241 11.94 41.97 -40.58
N ALA A 242 13.12 42.37 -40.12
CA ALA A 242 13.94 41.66 -39.15
C ALA A 242 14.37 42.67 -38.08
N ILE A 243 13.62 42.75 -36.99
CA ILE A 243 13.82 43.74 -35.92
C ILE A 243 15.11 43.41 -35.17
N GLY A 244 15.98 44.40 -34.97
CA GLY A 244 17.27 44.22 -34.31
C GLY A 244 18.38 43.65 -35.20
N TRP A 245 18.10 43.36 -36.48
CA TRP A 245 19.13 43.02 -37.45
C TRP A 245 19.74 44.27 -38.09
N GLY A 246 21.08 44.35 -38.12
CA GLY A 246 21.79 45.47 -38.73
C GLY A 246 21.75 46.76 -37.90
N GLY A 247 21.40 46.67 -36.61
CA GLY A 247 21.57 47.78 -35.67
C GLY A 247 23.06 48.05 -35.46
N ASN A 248 23.51 49.22 -35.91
CA ASN A 248 24.72 49.85 -35.39
C ASN A 248 24.62 49.85 -33.85
N HIS A 249 25.51 49.11 -33.19
CA HIS A 249 26.05 49.60 -31.93
C HIS A 249 27.02 50.72 -32.32
N GLY A 250 26.51 51.94 -32.43
CA GLY A 250 27.27 53.12 -32.82
C GLY A 250 26.55 54.37 -32.33
N GLU A 251 27.10 54.91 -31.23
CA GLU A 251 26.82 56.16 -30.50
C GLU A 251 25.60 56.18 -29.55
#